data_AF-A0A4Y2US89-F1
#
_entry.id   AF-A0A4Y2US89-F1
#
_cell.length_a   1.000
_cell.length_b   1.000
_cell.length_c   1.000
_cell.angle_alpha   90.00
_cell.angle_beta   90.00
_cell.angle_gamma   90.00
#
_symmetry.space_group_name_H-M   'P 1'
#
loop_
_entity.id
_entity.type
_entity.pdbx_description
1 polymer ?
#
loop_
_entity_poly.entity_id
_entity_poly.type
_entity_poly.pdbx_seq_one_letter_code
_entity_poly.pdbx_strand_id
1 'polypeptide(L)'
;MEHEQPINAYVCQYCKGSFDKLENLSKHVQKIHTVCSSGKENRICPLCGTQCIKIEGYRNHLRHIHGHNEEGQVVLFKSFNDFLVWKNELEKRNYCKYVMRDPPKKLPSKDKIHIYRCDSSVGSMKERRSGVAVKESCPAVITAIESAKTKGVKIEHWNSHVGHIIPVEEDELDAAIVLH
;
A
#
# COMPACT_ATOMS: atom_id res chain seq x y z
N MET A 1 31.30 -12.94 -32.23
CA MET A 1 31.14 -13.05 -30.76
C MET A 1 29.67 -13.23 -30.49
N GLU A 2 29.25 -14.49 -30.48
CA GLU A 2 27.86 -14.88 -30.26
C GLU A 2 27.63 -14.92 -28.75
N HIS A 3 26.74 -14.07 -28.26
CA HIS A 3 26.28 -14.13 -26.88
C HIS A 3 25.25 -15.26 -26.78
N GLU A 4 25.69 -16.46 -26.44
CA GLU A 4 24.81 -17.55 -26.01
C GLU A 4 24.01 -17.11 -24.78
N GLN A 5 22.72 -16.85 -24.98
CA GLN A 5 21.78 -16.72 -23.86
C GLN A 5 21.40 -18.13 -23.38
N PRO A 6 21.48 -18.45 -22.08
CA PRO A 6 21.18 -19.79 -21.61
C PRO A 6 19.68 -20.09 -21.79
N ILE A 7 19.40 -21.05 -22.67
CA ILE A 7 18.06 -21.46 -23.16
C ILE A 7 17.18 -22.12 -22.07
N ASN A 8 17.70 -22.33 -20.86
CA ASN A 8 17.00 -23.03 -19.76
C ASN A 8 16.62 -22.13 -18.56
N ALA A 9 16.55 -20.82 -18.74
CA ALA A 9 16.08 -19.94 -17.67
C ALA A 9 14.56 -20.00 -17.51
N TYR A 10 14.08 -20.37 -16.33
CA TYR A 10 12.67 -20.23 -15.95
C TYR A 10 12.41 -18.77 -15.59
N VAL A 11 11.60 -18.08 -16.40
CA VAL A 11 11.34 -16.64 -16.23
C VAL A 11 10.05 -16.42 -15.48
N CYS A 12 10.08 -15.56 -14.46
CA CYS A 12 8.87 -15.14 -13.77
C CYS A 12 8.01 -14.29 -14.69
N GLN A 13 6.76 -14.71 -14.92
CA GLN A 13 5.84 -13.95 -15.75
C GLN A 13 5.51 -12.56 -15.18
N TYR A 14 5.64 -12.37 -13.86
CA TYR A 14 5.24 -11.16 -13.14
C TYR A 14 6.35 -10.10 -13.00
N CYS A 15 7.60 -10.50 -12.76
CA CYS A 15 8.73 -9.56 -12.61
C CYS A 15 9.89 -9.80 -13.58
N LYS A 16 9.74 -10.75 -14.51
CA LYS A 16 10.76 -11.16 -15.49
C LYS A 16 12.10 -11.61 -14.90
N GLY A 17 12.17 -11.89 -13.59
CA GLY A 17 13.34 -12.51 -12.95
C GLY A 17 13.63 -13.89 -13.55
N SER A 18 14.89 -14.18 -13.83
CA SER A 18 15.36 -15.46 -14.39
C SER A 18 15.86 -16.40 -13.29
N PHE A 19 15.43 -17.65 -13.34
CA PHE A 19 15.81 -18.68 -12.37
C PHE A 19 16.40 -19.90 -13.09
N ASP A 20 17.35 -20.57 -12.44
CA ASP A 20 17.99 -21.79 -12.93
C ASP A 20 17.07 -23.01 -12.90
N LYS A 21 16.03 -22.98 -12.04
CA LYS A 21 15.13 -24.11 -11.78
C LYS A 21 13.67 -23.66 -11.66
N LEU A 22 12.75 -24.50 -12.12
CA LEU A 22 11.30 -24.29 -11.98
C LEU A 22 10.87 -24.20 -10.51
N GLU A 23 11.48 -25.00 -9.62
CA GLU A 23 11.19 -24.94 -8.19
C GLU A 23 11.56 -23.58 -7.59
N ASN A 24 12.68 -23.00 -8.01
CA ASN A 24 13.10 -21.67 -7.57
C ASN A 24 12.15 -20.59 -8.08
N LEU A 25 11.71 -20.70 -9.35
CA LEU A 25 10.67 -19.84 -9.90
C LEU A 25 9.35 -19.99 -9.11
N SER A 26 8.91 -21.20 -8.83
CA SER A 26 7.66 -21.47 -8.09
C SER A 26 7.73 -20.93 -6.66
N LYS A 27 8.83 -21.16 -5.94
CA LYS A 27 9.09 -20.57 -4.61
C LYS A 27 9.17 -19.06 -4.68
N HIS A 28 9.76 -18.48 -5.72
CA HIS A 28 9.80 -17.05 -5.95
C HIS A 28 8.39 -16.50 -6.16
N VAL A 29 7.59 -17.10 -7.06
CA VAL A 29 6.19 -16.72 -7.28
C VAL A 29 5.41 -16.81 -5.98
N GLN A 30 5.53 -17.91 -5.23
CA GLN A 30 4.86 -18.07 -3.94
C GLN A 30 5.32 -17.05 -2.88
N LYS A 31 6.61 -16.73 -2.78
CA LYS A 31 7.09 -15.81 -1.74
C LYS A 31 6.88 -14.35 -2.10
N ILE A 32 7.04 -14.00 -3.38
CA ILE A 32 7.13 -12.61 -3.85
C ILE A 32 5.82 -12.15 -4.48
N HIS A 33 5.11 -13.03 -5.18
CA HIS A 33 3.90 -12.72 -5.95
C HIS A 33 2.62 -13.33 -5.36
N THR A 34 2.73 -14.39 -4.55
CA THR A 34 1.59 -15.20 -4.08
C THR A 34 1.78 -15.59 -2.61
N VAL A 35 1.83 -14.61 -1.71
CA VAL A 35 1.75 -14.87 -0.25
C VAL A 35 0.31 -15.22 0.10
N CYS A 36 -0.19 -16.32 -0.46
CA CYS A 36 -1.55 -16.82 -0.33
C CYS A 36 -1.49 -18.14 0.43
N SER A 37 -1.90 -18.11 1.70
CA SER A 37 -2.27 -19.31 2.45
C SER A 37 -3.66 -19.09 3.02
N SER A 38 -4.39 -20.18 3.22
CA SER A 38 -5.68 -20.21 3.90
C SER A 38 -5.48 -19.83 5.38
N GLY A 39 -5.54 -18.53 5.68
CA GLY A 39 -5.48 -17.97 7.03
C GLY A 39 -6.64 -17.00 7.27
N LYS A 40 -7.02 -16.81 8.53
CA LYS A 40 -8.22 -16.03 8.94
C LYS A 40 -8.10 -14.51 8.72
N GLU A 41 -6.96 -14.01 8.23
CA GLU A 41 -6.68 -12.56 8.06
C GLU A 41 -6.08 -12.25 6.68
N ASN A 42 -6.73 -12.71 5.62
CA ASN A 42 -6.28 -12.42 4.26
C ASN A 42 -6.78 -11.04 3.79
N ARG A 43 -5.86 -10.21 3.30
CA ARG A 43 -6.18 -8.99 2.54
C ARG A 43 -6.51 -9.39 1.11
N ILE A 44 -7.69 -9.05 0.63
CA ILE A 44 -8.13 -9.40 -0.71
C ILE A 44 -7.83 -8.23 -1.64
N CYS A 45 -7.13 -8.50 -2.74
CA CYS A 45 -6.93 -7.53 -3.79
C CYS A 45 -8.28 -7.24 -4.47
N PRO A 46 -8.75 -5.98 -4.51
CA PRO A 46 -10.02 -5.62 -5.12
C PRO A 46 -9.98 -5.70 -6.65
N LEU A 47 -8.78 -5.66 -7.25
CA LEU A 47 -8.60 -5.67 -8.72
C LEU A 47 -8.63 -7.09 -9.32
N CYS A 48 -8.28 -8.12 -8.54
CA CYS A 48 -8.22 -9.50 -9.05
C CYS A 48 -8.64 -10.60 -8.06
N GLY A 49 -9.06 -10.25 -6.84
CA GLY A 49 -9.48 -11.21 -5.82
C GLY A 49 -8.35 -12.00 -5.14
N THR A 50 -7.08 -11.74 -5.48
CA THR A 50 -5.93 -12.44 -4.89
C THR A 50 -5.84 -12.17 -3.38
N GLN A 51 -5.61 -13.21 -2.58
CA GLN A 51 -5.55 -13.12 -1.12
C GLN A 51 -4.12 -13.02 -0.60
N CYS A 52 -3.75 -11.90 0.00
CA CYS A 52 -2.42 -11.69 0.58
C CYS A 52 -2.47 -11.72 2.10
N ILE A 53 -1.60 -12.51 2.74
CA ILE A 53 -1.52 -12.56 4.22
C ILE A 53 -0.85 -11.30 4.78
N LYS A 54 0.22 -10.81 4.12
CA LYS A 54 1.04 -9.69 4.59
C LYS A 54 0.84 -8.45 3.72
N ILE A 55 0.91 -7.27 4.33
CA ILE A 55 0.83 -5.98 3.62
C ILE A 55 1.94 -5.80 2.59
N GLU A 56 3.16 -6.27 2.88
CA GLU A 56 4.28 -6.22 1.94
C GLU A 56 4.03 -7.09 0.71
N GLY A 57 3.51 -8.31 0.92
CA GLY A 57 3.07 -9.19 -0.18
C GLY A 57 1.96 -8.56 -1.00
N TYR A 58 1.02 -7.88 -0.35
CA TYR A 58 -0.06 -7.15 -1.04
C TYR A 58 0.47 -5.98 -1.89
N ARG A 59 1.41 -5.19 -1.37
CA ARG A 59 2.05 -4.10 -2.14
C ARG A 59 2.87 -4.62 -3.32
N ASN A 60 3.63 -5.70 -3.11
CA ASN A 60 4.35 -6.36 -4.19
C ASN A 60 3.41 -6.87 -5.27
N HIS A 61 2.28 -7.45 -4.87
CA HIS A 61 1.23 -7.87 -5.78
C HIS A 61 0.69 -6.68 -6.59
N LEU A 62 0.32 -5.58 -5.95
CA LEU A 62 -0.15 -4.38 -6.65
C LEU A 62 0.89 -3.82 -7.63
N ARG A 63 2.17 -3.81 -7.24
CA ARG A 63 3.27 -3.37 -8.10
C ARG A 63 3.46 -4.25 -9.33
N HIS A 64 3.63 -5.55 -9.13
CA HIS A 64 4.03 -6.47 -10.20
C HIS A 64 2.87 -6.98 -11.05
N ILE A 65 1.65 -7.01 -10.49
CA ILE A 65 0.46 -7.53 -11.20
C ILE A 65 -0.39 -6.39 -11.77
N HIS A 66 -0.46 -5.26 -11.07
CA HIS A 66 -1.34 -4.14 -11.42
C HIS A 66 -0.58 -2.84 -11.75
N GLY A 67 0.76 -2.86 -11.76
CA GLY A 67 1.58 -1.72 -12.15
C GLY A 67 1.57 -0.55 -11.15
N HIS A 68 1.10 -0.75 -9.91
CA HIS A 68 1.16 0.27 -8.86
C HIS A 68 2.60 0.38 -8.32
N ASN A 69 3.41 1.19 -8.98
CA ASN A 69 4.84 1.37 -8.67
C ASN A 69 5.12 2.40 -7.57
N GLU A 70 4.10 2.85 -6.84
CA GLU A 70 4.31 3.82 -5.77
C GLU A 70 5.10 3.21 -4.61
N GLU A 71 6.19 3.87 -4.25
CA GLU A 71 7.06 3.45 -3.17
C GLU A 71 6.72 4.18 -1.86
N GLY A 72 7.03 3.52 -0.75
CA GLY A 72 6.91 4.14 0.57
C GLY A 72 7.80 5.36 0.71
N GLN A 73 7.24 6.49 1.11
CA GLN A 73 7.97 7.71 1.38
C GLN A 73 8.39 7.76 2.86
N VAL A 74 9.65 8.06 3.11
CA VAL A 74 10.18 8.27 4.46
C VAL A 74 10.29 9.75 4.73
N VAL A 75 9.66 10.22 5.82
CA VAL A 75 9.71 11.63 6.24
C VAL A 75 10.13 11.71 7.71
N LEU A 76 10.91 12.73 8.04
CA LEU A 76 11.40 12.97 9.39
C LEU A 76 10.76 14.25 9.95
N PHE A 77 10.26 14.18 11.17
CA PHE A 77 9.70 15.30 11.91
C PHE A 77 10.46 15.50 13.21
N LYS A 78 10.63 16.77 13.58
CA LYS A 78 11.27 17.17 14.85
C LYS A 78 10.39 16.86 16.07
N SER A 79 9.07 16.79 15.89
CA SER A 79 8.12 16.46 16.96
C SER A 79 6.92 15.67 16.44
N PHE A 80 6.19 15.04 17.37
CA PHE A 80 4.94 14.35 17.05
C PHE A 80 3.83 15.30 16.59
N ASN A 81 3.83 16.55 17.08
CA ASN A 81 2.85 17.54 16.66
C ASN A 81 3.04 17.93 15.18
N ASP A 82 4.28 18.13 14.73
CA ASP A 82 4.57 18.42 13.33
C ASP A 82 4.11 17.28 12.40
N PHE A 83 4.29 16.03 12.85
CA PHE A 83 3.75 14.87 12.16
C PHE A 83 2.21 14.91 12.07
N LEU A 84 1.50 15.26 13.16
CA LEU A 84 0.04 15.34 13.14
C LEU A 84 -0.48 16.43 12.19
N VAL A 85 0.17 17.59 12.16
CA VAL A 85 -0.17 18.67 11.22
C VAL A 85 0.03 18.18 9.78
N TRP A 86 1.18 17.58 9.47
CA TRP A 86 1.44 17.00 8.15
C TRP A 86 0.41 15.93 7.77
N LYS A 87 0.05 15.03 8.69
CA LYS A 87 -0.96 13.99 8.45
C LYS A 87 -2.30 14.60 8.09
N ASN A 88 -2.73 15.62 8.82
CA ASN A 88 -3.99 16.31 8.58
C ASN A 88 -4.03 16.99 7.20
N GLU A 89 -2.94 17.63 6.78
CA GLU A 89 -2.86 18.23 5.45
C GLU A 89 -2.81 17.17 4.33
N LEU A 90 -2.13 16.04 4.56
CA LEU A 90 -2.17 14.90 3.65
C LEU A 90 -3.59 14.34 3.52
N GLU A 91 -4.31 14.19 4.63
CA GLU A 91 -5.69 13.70 4.66
C GLU A 91 -6.65 14.61 3.89
N LYS A 92 -6.53 15.93 4.07
CA LYS A 92 -7.31 16.92 3.29
C LYS A 92 -7.00 16.81 1.80
N ARG A 93 -5.71 16.85 1.44
CA ARG A 93 -5.26 16.82 0.04
C ARG A 93 -5.71 15.57 -0.71
N ASN A 94 -5.76 14.43 -0.01
CA ASN A 94 -6.12 13.14 -0.60
C ASN A 94 -7.54 12.71 -0.25
N TYR A 95 -8.40 13.59 0.28
CA TYR A 95 -9.80 13.28 0.63
C TYR A 95 -9.96 11.96 1.40
N CYS A 96 -9.04 11.70 2.33
CA CYS A 96 -8.94 10.43 3.04
C CYS A 96 -8.76 10.64 4.54
N LYS A 97 -8.90 9.56 5.33
CA LYS A 97 -8.57 9.59 6.76
C LYS A 97 -7.70 8.40 7.14
N TYR A 98 -6.62 8.67 7.83
CA TYR A 98 -5.72 7.72 8.45
C TYR A 98 -6.04 7.60 9.95
N VAL A 99 -6.64 6.47 10.29
CA VAL A 99 -7.09 6.16 11.66
C VAL A 99 -6.17 5.14 12.32
N MET A 100 -5.91 5.35 13.61
CA MET A 100 -5.20 4.40 14.45
C MET A 100 -6.21 3.48 15.14
N ARG A 101 -6.24 2.21 14.72
CA ARG A 101 -7.17 1.20 15.25
C ARG A 101 -6.60 0.42 16.43
N ASP A 102 -5.27 0.36 16.50
CA ASP A 102 -4.53 -0.37 17.52
C ASP A 102 -3.75 0.63 18.39
N PRO A 103 -3.60 0.39 19.69
CA PRO A 103 -2.74 1.22 20.53
C PRO A 103 -1.28 1.15 20.06
N PRO A 104 -0.47 2.22 20.29
CA PRO A 104 0.93 2.24 19.90
C PRO A 104 1.70 1.10 20.55
N LYS A 105 2.52 0.40 19.76
CA LYS A 105 3.36 -0.69 20.27
C LYS A 105 4.68 -0.11 20.77
N LYS A 106 5.25 -0.71 21.82
CA LYS A 106 6.56 -0.33 22.34
C LYS A 106 7.63 -1.23 21.74
N LEU A 107 8.69 -0.63 21.22
CA LEU A 107 9.86 -1.35 20.74
C LEU A 107 10.85 -1.63 21.89
N PRO A 108 11.75 -2.62 21.75
CA PRO A 108 12.82 -2.87 22.72
C PRO A 108 13.69 -1.63 23.00
N SER A 109 13.82 -0.73 22.02
CA SER A 109 14.51 0.56 22.14
C SER A 109 13.76 1.59 23.01
N LYS A 110 12.57 1.26 23.51
CA LYS A 110 11.58 2.13 24.17
C LYS A 110 10.87 3.11 23.23
N ASP A 111 11.22 3.13 21.95
CA ASP A 111 10.51 3.90 20.94
C ASP A 111 9.08 3.37 20.77
N LYS A 112 8.17 4.24 20.33
CA LYS A 112 6.77 3.88 20.10
C LYS A 112 6.49 3.82 18.61
N ILE A 113 5.85 2.74 18.17
CA ILE A 113 5.36 2.60 16.80
C ILE A 113 3.85 2.80 16.77
N HIS A 114 3.42 3.78 15.98
CA HIS A 114 2.04 4.18 15.75
C HIS A 114 1.68 3.78 14.31
N ILE A 115 0.59 3.02 14.12
CA ILE A 115 0.18 2.52 12.80
C ILE A 115 -1.19 3.11 12.45
N TYR A 116 -1.23 3.97 11.44
CA TYR A 116 -2.44 4.60 10.94
C TYR A 116 -2.81 4.02 9.59
N ARG A 117 -4.03 3.51 9.45
CA ARG A 117 -4.51 2.90 8.21
C ARG A 117 -5.60 3.77 7.61
N CYS A 118 -5.66 3.82 6.28
CA CYS A 118 -6.76 4.50 5.62
C CYS A 118 -8.10 3.88 6.05
N ASP A 119 -9.06 4.74 6.39
CA ASP A 119 -10.42 4.38 6.69
C ASP A 119 -11.26 4.44 5.41
N SER A 120 -11.47 3.29 4.79
CA SER A 120 -12.18 3.17 3.50
C SER A 120 -13.65 3.59 3.57
N SER A 121 -14.22 3.80 4.76
CA SER A 121 -15.56 4.36 4.96
C SER A 121 -15.68 5.82 4.54
N VAL A 122 -14.57 6.56 4.54
CA VAL A 122 -14.53 7.99 4.24
C VAL A 122 -14.27 8.13 2.73
N GLY A 123 -15.33 7.99 1.93
CA GLY A 123 -15.26 8.03 0.46
C GLY A 123 -16.22 7.06 -0.26
N SER A 124 -16.87 6.15 0.46
CA SER A 124 -17.86 5.24 -0.15
C SER A 124 -19.18 5.98 -0.39
N MET A 125 -19.40 6.50 -1.61
CA MET A 125 -20.76 6.64 -2.09
C MET A 125 -21.31 5.23 -2.29
N LYS A 126 -22.25 4.80 -1.43
CA LYS A 126 -22.84 3.46 -1.47
C LYS A 126 -23.66 3.28 -2.74
N GLU A 127 -23.04 2.86 -3.85
CA GLU A 127 -23.80 2.17 -4.89
C GLU A 127 -24.14 0.78 -4.37
N ARG A 128 -25.43 0.58 -4.07
CA ARG A 128 -26.00 -0.68 -3.61
C ARG A 128 -25.95 -1.70 -4.75
N ARG A 129 -24.83 -2.40 -4.91
CA ARG A 129 -24.83 -3.68 -5.61
C ARG A 129 -24.87 -4.80 -4.59
N SER A 130 -25.93 -5.60 -4.67
CA SER A 130 -26.10 -6.84 -3.91
C SER A 130 -24.91 -7.77 -4.19
N GLY A 131 -23.97 -7.82 -3.26
CA GLY A 131 -22.77 -8.64 -3.36
C GLY A 131 -22.02 -8.61 -2.04
N VAL A 132 -21.53 -9.77 -1.62
CA VAL A 132 -20.78 -10.03 -0.38
C VAL A 132 -19.87 -8.86 -0.02
N ALA A 133 -20.00 -8.33 1.19
CA ALA A 133 -19.15 -7.25 1.70
C ALA A 133 -17.67 -7.70 1.70
N VAL A 134 -16.96 -7.40 0.63
CA VAL A 134 -15.51 -7.57 0.58
C VAL A 134 -14.96 -6.57 1.57
N LYS A 135 -14.24 -7.04 2.60
CA LYS A 135 -13.45 -6.16 3.47
C LYS A 135 -12.30 -5.58 2.62
N GLU A 136 -12.60 -4.51 1.89
CA GLU A 136 -11.65 -3.83 1.02
C GLU A 136 -10.49 -3.32 1.88
N SER A 137 -9.31 -3.94 1.69
CA SER A 137 -8.12 -3.63 2.48
C SER A 137 -7.29 -2.60 1.73
N CYS A 138 -7.64 -1.33 1.92
CA CYS A 138 -6.85 -0.22 1.37
C CYS A 138 -5.35 -0.40 1.75
N PRO A 139 -4.41 -0.34 0.78
CA PRO A 139 -2.98 -0.47 1.04
C PRO A 139 -2.37 0.76 1.73
N ALA A 140 -3.08 1.89 1.72
CA ALA A 140 -2.61 3.14 2.30
C ALA A 140 -2.45 3.05 3.82
N VAL A 141 -1.24 3.38 4.29
CA VAL A 141 -0.86 3.31 5.71
C VAL A 141 0.29 4.25 6.00
N ILE A 142 0.29 4.80 7.20
CA ILE A 142 1.39 5.58 7.77
C ILE A 142 1.88 4.85 9.01
N THR A 143 3.16 4.50 9.02
CA THR A 143 3.85 3.93 10.17
C THR A 143 4.75 5.00 10.76
N ALA A 144 4.43 5.49 11.94
CA ALA A 144 5.20 6.52 12.63
C ALA A 144 5.97 5.93 13.82
N ILE A 145 7.29 6.13 13.86
CA ILE A 145 8.17 5.71 14.94
C ILE A 145 8.59 6.97 15.71
N GLU A 146 8.08 7.10 16.93
CA GLU A 146 8.40 8.18 17.85
C GLU A 146 9.58 7.78 18.73
N SER A 147 10.68 8.54 18.66
CA SER A 147 11.87 8.27 19.44
C SER A 147 11.67 8.64 20.91
N ALA A 148 11.98 7.70 21.81
CA ALA A 148 11.95 7.98 23.25
C ALA A 148 13.02 8.98 23.68
N LYS A 149 14.15 9.05 22.95
CA LYS A 149 15.32 9.89 23.28
C LYS A 149 15.18 11.32 22.77
N THR A 150 14.88 11.47 21.48
CA THR A 150 14.89 12.79 20.82
C THR A 150 13.50 13.41 20.71
N LYS A 151 12.43 12.65 20.98
CA LYS A 151 11.04 13.01 20.68
C LYS A 151 10.74 13.27 19.19
N GLY A 152 11.72 13.09 18.31
CA GLY A 152 11.55 13.13 16.86
C GLY A 152 10.73 11.94 16.36
N VAL A 153 10.11 12.11 15.20
CA VAL A 153 9.27 11.08 14.57
C VAL A 153 9.80 10.77 13.18
N LYS A 154 10.09 9.50 12.92
CA LYS A 154 10.34 8.98 11.58
C LYS A 154 9.09 8.29 11.09
N ILE A 155 8.58 8.67 9.94
CA ILE A 155 7.45 7.97 9.32
C ILE A 155 7.89 7.19 8.08
N GLU A 156 7.17 6.11 7.80
CA GLU A 156 7.09 5.48 6.48
C GLU A 156 5.61 5.53 6.04
N HIS A 157 5.34 6.18 4.92
CA HIS A 157 4.00 6.46 4.42
C HIS A 157 3.81 5.87 3.02
N TRP A 158 2.67 5.20 2.82
CA TRP A 158 2.21 4.70 1.53
C TRP A 158 0.83 5.30 1.25
N ASN A 159 0.71 6.05 0.15
CA ASN A 159 -0.51 6.77 -0.22
C ASN A 159 -1.41 5.99 -1.20
N SER A 160 -1.11 4.70 -1.42
CA SER A 160 -1.81 3.92 -2.45
C SER A 160 -3.21 3.60 -2.00
N HIS A 161 -4.19 4.23 -2.62
CA HIS A 161 -5.59 3.92 -2.38
C HIS A 161 -6.10 3.01 -3.49
N VAL A 162 -6.24 1.73 -3.16
CA VAL A 162 -6.75 0.70 -4.06
C VAL A 162 -7.92 0.01 -3.37
N GLY A 163 -9.05 -0.11 -4.08
CA GLY A 163 -10.28 -0.70 -3.54
C GLY A 163 -11.21 0.27 -2.82
N HIS A 164 -11.06 1.57 -3.05
CA HIS A 164 -12.12 2.54 -2.79
C HIS A 164 -11.86 3.77 -3.64
N ILE A 165 -12.94 4.48 -3.97
CA ILE A 165 -12.85 5.73 -4.72
C ILE A 165 -12.53 6.84 -3.72
N ILE A 166 -11.52 7.62 -4.07
CA ILE A 166 -11.26 8.90 -3.43
C ILE A 166 -11.84 9.96 -4.36
N PRO A 167 -12.65 10.90 -3.85
CA PRO A 167 -13.07 12.06 -4.63
C PRO A 167 -11.82 12.77 -5.13
N VAL A 168 -11.66 12.85 -6.45
CA VAL A 168 -10.70 13.75 -7.06
C VAL A 168 -11.37 15.12 -7.05
N GLU A 169 -10.70 16.19 -6.60
CA GLU A 169 -11.26 17.53 -6.80
C GLU A 169 -11.42 17.77 -8.30
N GLU A 170 -12.66 17.83 -8.78
CA GLU A 170 -13.01 18.51 -10.02
C GLU A 170 -12.96 20.02 -9.78
N ASP A 171 -11.77 20.56 -9.57
CA ASP A 171 -11.53 22.00 -9.55
C ASP A 171 -10.27 22.26 -10.38
N GLU A 172 -10.40 22.12 -11.71
CA GLU A 172 -9.65 22.85 -12.77
C GLU A 172 -10.03 22.39 -14.21
N LEU A 173 -11.31 22.06 -14.46
CA LEU A 173 -11.82 21.86 -15.85
C LEU A 173 -13.08 22.67 -16.17
N ASP A 174 -13.23 23.86 -15.58
CA ASP A 174 -14.31 24.81 -15.94
C ASP A 174 -13.79 26.23 -16.28
N ALA A 175 -12.53 26.36 -16.71
CA ALA A 175 -11.98 27.62 -17.23
C ALA A 175 -11.65 27.61 -18.74
N ALA A 176 -12.02 26.55 -19.48
CA ALA A 176 -11.64 26.41 -20.90
C ALA A 176 -12.81 26.19 -21.88
N ILE A 177 -14.07 26.37 -21.47
CA ILE A 177 -15.22 26.27 -22.39
C ILE A 177 -16.19 27.46 -22.21
N VAL A 178 -15.67 28.68 -22.32
CA VAL A 178 -16.45 29.84 -22.82
C VAL A 178 -15.50 30.73 -23.60
N LEU A 179 -15.11 30.30 -24.81
CA LEU A 179 -14.58 31.16 -25.88
C LEU A 179 -14.40 30.31 -27.16
N HIS A 180 -15.51 30.02 -27.83
CA HIS A 180 -15.57 29.89 -29.28
C HIS A 180 -16.94 30.32 -29.78
#